data_AF-A0A946N370-F1
#
_entry.id   AF-A0A946N370-F1
#
_cell.length_a   1.000
_cell.length_b   1.000
_cell.length_c   1.000
_cell.angle_alpha   90.00
_cell.angle_beta   90.00
_cell.angle_gamma   90.00
#
_symmetry.space_group_name_H-M   'P 1'
#
loop_
_entity.id
_entity.type
_entity.pdbx_description
1 polymer ?
#
loop_
_entity_poly.entity_id
_entity_poly.type
_entity_poly.pdbx_seq_one_letter_code
_entity_poly.pdbx_strand_id
1 'polypeptide(L)'
;MEKKFKSQQGNVLIYSLLTIAAILSSTIVLSNLVRSSIVQTGLITTAQSAFYNAESGIEKALYSIRKLDRLPMAGDCNVDDIDCDLDVDSEAVKELKLDLPTNQTVQFDLFTPEKNTQTSQIESVYFDWQGSTTWLEVSIIKWPNNFVFKWPVLPLDWELEDLAVQKFLYSGGQPSNSALNNYISSSGNYRVRVKALYSTADNLTIKLYSLDNASGQSKAFPNTLSIEALGKQGQASHRLMVDMPRYSPTLGLFDYVLFSESVIKK
;
A
#
# COMPACT_ATOMS: atom_id res chain seq x y z
N MET A 1 47.15 -83.09 -22.99
CA MET A 1 46.55 -81.79 -23.34
C MET A 1 46.32 -81.01 -22.06
N GLU A 2 47.31 -80.24 -21.63
CA GLU A 2 47.17 -79.33 -20.50
C GLU A 2 46.24 -78.18 -20.88
N LYS A 3 45.09 -78.07 -20.21
CA LYS A 3 44.24 -76.90 -20.28
C LYS A 3 44.95 -75.75 -19.60
N LYS A 4 45.59 -74.90 -20.41
CA LYS A 4 46.17 -73.62 -20.02
C LYS A 4 45.04 -72.77 -19.40
N PHE A 5 44.96 -72.74 -18.07
CA PHE A 5 44.04 -71.86 -17.36
C PHE A 5 44.42 -70.41 -17.68
N LYS A 6 43.70 -69.83 -18.63
CA LYS A 6 43.81 -68.44 -19.05
C LYS A 6 43.42 -67.61 -17.83
N SER A 7 44.40 -66.98 -17.19
CA SER A 7 44.23 -66.16 -15.98
C SER A 7 43.11 -65.14 -16.16
N GLN A 8 41.94 -65.41 -15.56
CA GLN A 8 40.81 -64.48 -15.50
C GLN A 8 40.97 -63.42 -14.39
N GLN A 9 42.05 -63.49 -13.60
CA GLN A 9 42.30 -62.60 -12.47
C GLN A 9 42.49 -61.13 -12.91
N GLY A 10 43.00 -60.88 -14.12
CA GLY A 10 43.14 -59.53 -14.65
C GLY A 10 41.81 -58.81 -14.93
N ASN A 11 40.80 -59.53 -15.41
CA ASN A 11 39.50 -58.93 -15.70
C ASN A 11 38.73 -58.58 -14.42
N VAL A 12 38.84 -59.41 -13.36
CA VAL A 12 38.19 -59.14 -12.07
C VAL A 12 38.75 -57.87 -11.44
N LEU A 13 40.06 -57.64 -11.54
CA LEU A 13 40.70 -56.41 -11.06
C LEU A 13 40.14 -55.17 -11.76
N ILE A 14 40.01 -55.21 -13.10
CA ILE A 14 39.48 -54.09 -13.88
C ILE A 14 38.02 -53.79 -13.53
N TYR A 15 37.17 -54.82 -13.40
CA TYR A 15 35.78 -54.62 -12.97
C TYR A 15 35.70 -54.03 -11.56
N SER A 16 36.50 -54.51 -10.61
CA SER A 16 36.53 -53.96 -9.25
C SER A 16 36.94 -52.49 -9.24
N LEU A 17 37.99 -52.13 -9.99
CA LEU A 17 38.45 -50.74 -10.12
C LEU A 17 37.36 -49.84 -10.73
N LEU A 18 36.68 -50.32 -11.77
CA LEU A 18 35.64 -49.57 -12.46
C LEU A 18 34.40 -49.36 -11.56
N THR A 19 34.03 -50.36 -10.76
CA THR A 19 32.95 -50.22 -9.77
C THR A 19 33.32 -49.23 -8.66
N ILE A 20 34.54 -49.27 -8.15
CA ILE A 20 35.02 -48.32 -7.13
C ILE A 20 35.05 -46.90 -7.69
N ALA A 21 35.52 -46.72 -8.93
CA ALA A 21 35.54 -45.42 -9.60
C ALA A 21 34.13 -44.86 -9.82
N ALA A 22 33.17 -45.70 -10.21
CA ALA A 22 31.77 -45.30 -10.39
C ALA A 22 31.13 -44.88 -9.05
N ILE A 23 31.39 -45.62 -7.97
CA ILE A 23 30.90 -45.28 -6.62
C ILE A 23 31.52 -43.97 -6.14
N LEU A 24 32.83 -43.78 -6.32
CA LEU A 24 33.52 -42.54 -5.95
C LEU A 24 32.96 -41.33 -6.73
N SER A 25 32.77 -41.47 -8.05
CA SER A 25 32.20 -40.40 -8.89
C SER A 25 30.79 -40.02 -8.41
N SER A 26 29.93 -41.01 -8.16
CA SER A 26 28.57 -40.80 -7.66
C SER A 26 28.57 -40.10 -6.29
N THR A 27 29.50 -40.48 -5.41
CA THR A 27 29.63 -39.90 -4.07
C THR A 27 30.07 -38.43 -4.13
N ILE A 28 30.97 -38.07 -5.05
CA ILE A 28 31.42 -36.69 -5.25
C ILE A 28 30.25 -35.82 -5.75
N VAL A 29 29.47 -36.32 -6.71
CA VAL A 29 28.29 -35.61 -7.23
C VAL A 29 27.26 -35.38 -6.12
N LEU A 30 26.96 -36.42 -5.33
CA LEU A 30 26.01 -36.31 -4.22
C LEU A 30 26.51 -35.33 -3.14
N SER A 31 27.80 -35.37 -2.81
CA SER A 31 28.40 -34.45 -1.82
C SER A 31 28.30 -32.99 -2.26
N ASN A 32 28.53 -32.71 -3.55
CA ASN A 32 28.37 -31.37 -4.11
C ASN A 32 26.91 -30.92 -4.09
N LEU A 33 25.97 -31.82 -4.40
CA LEU A 33 24.54 -31.54 -4.33
C LEU A 33 24.09 -31.20 -2.90
N VAL A 34 24.51 -31.99 -1.91
CA VAL A 34 24.19 -31.74 -0.49
C VAL A 34 24.80 -30.42 -0.01
N ARG A 35 26.05 -30.12 -0.40
CA ARG A 35 26.67 -28.83 -0.09
C ARG A 35 25.87 -27.66 -0.69
N SER A 36 25.46 -27.78 -1.94
CA SER A 36 24.64 -26.78 -2.62
C SER A 36 23.30 -26.58 -1.92
N SER A 37 22.62 -27.66 -1.51
CA SER A 37 21.33 -27.56 -0.82
C SER A 37 21.47 -26.91 0.57
N ILE A 38 22.56 -27.17 1.29
CA ILE A 38 22.83 -26.53 2.59
C ILE A 38 23.02 -25.01 2.42
N VAL A 39 23.82 -24.60 1.43
CA VAL A 39 24.03 -23.17 1.14
C VAL A 39 22.72 -22.50 0.73
N GLN A 40 21.95 -23.13 -0.16
CA GLN A 40 20.65 -22.62 -0.59
C GLN A 40 19.67 -22.51 0.58
N THR A 41 19.63 -23.50 1.47
CA THR A 41 18.80 -23.46 2.68
C THR A 41 19.20 -22.30 3.58
N GLY A 42 20.51 -22.09 3.79
CA GLY A 42 21.02 -20.95 4.54
C GLY A 42 20.57 -19.61 3.95
N LEU A 43 20.66 -19.45 2.63
CA LEU A 43 20.21 -18.24 1.93
C LEU A 43 18.69 -18.01 2.08
N ILE A 44 17.88 -19.07 1.96
CA ILE A 44 16.42 -18.98 2.15
C ILE A 44 16.10 -18.56 3.59
N THR A 45 16.76 -19.15 4.60
CA THR A 45 16.56 -18.77 6.00
C THR A 45 16.94 -17.30 6.24
N THR A 46 18.05 -16.83 5.68
CA THR A 46 18.44 -15.41 5.81
C THR A 46 17.44 -14.48 5.12
N ALA A 47 16.90 -14.87 3.96
CA ALA A 47 15.88 -14.10 3.25
C ALA A 47 14.56 -14.03 4.04
N GLN A 48 14.10 -15.17 4.58
CA GLN A 48 12.91 -15.20 5.44
C GLN A 48 13.08 -14.34 6.68
N SER A 49 14.24 -14.39 7.35
CA SER A 49 14.53 -13.53 8.49
C SER A 49 14.50 -12.05 8.12
N ALA A 50 15.13 -11.65 7.00
CA ALA A 50 15.11 -10.27 6.52
C ALA A 50 13.69 -9.79 6.19
N PHE A 51 12.82 -10.67 5.68
CA PHE A 51 11.41 -10.37 5.46
C PHE A 51 10.67 -10.09 6.77
N TYR A 52 10.79 -10.97 7.77
CA TYR A 52 10.15 -10.76 9.08
C TYR A 52 10.67 -9.51 9.81
N ASN A 53 11.94 -9.18 9.62
CA ASN A 53 12.53 -7.94 10.13
C ASN A 53 11.85 -6.70 9.49
N ALA A 54 11.61 -6.72 8.18
CA ALA A 54 10.90 -5.65 7.48
C ALA A 54 9.44 -5.53 7.94
N GLU A 55 8.74 -6.66 8.08
CA GLU A 55 7.34 -6.72 8.52
C GLU A 55 7.18 -6.14 9.93
N SER A 56 8.07 -6.53 10.85
CA SER A 56 8.10 -6.00 12.22
C SER A 56 8.32 -4.49 12.25
N GLY A 57 9.18 -3.97 11.37
CA GLY A 57 9.40 -2.53 11.20
C GLY A 57 8.14 -1.78 10.77
N ILE A 58 7.42 -2.31 9.77
CA ILE A 58 6.12 -1.76 9.33
C ILE A 58 5.11 -1.81 10.46
N GLU A 59 4.93 -2.94 11.14
CA GLU A 59 3.94 -3.07 12.21
C GLU A 59 4.19 -2.08 13.35
N LYS A 60 5.46 -1.86 13.73
CA LYS A 60 5.82 -0.84 14.73
C LYS A 60 5.51 0.58 14.24
N ALA A 61 5.77 0.87 12.97
CA ALA A 61 5.44 2.16 12.36
C ALA A 61 3.91 2.38 12.33
N LEU A 62 3.16 1.39 11.86
CA LEU A 62 1.70 1.38 11.86
C LEU A 62 1.13 1.56 13.27
N TYR A 63 1.70 0.88 14.26
CA TYR A 63 1.32 1.01 15.67
C TYR A 63 1.59 2.44 16.18
N SER A 64 2.76 2.99 15.90
CA SER A 64 3.13 4.35 16.34
C SER A 64 2.20 5.40 15.73
N ILE A 65 1.86 5.27 14.46
CA ILE A 65 0.95 6.17 13.76
C ILE A 65 -0.48 6.02 14.30
N ARG A 66 -1.02 4.80 14.38
CA ARG A 66 -2.42 4.58 14.74
C ARG A 66 -2.71 4.70 16.23
N LYS A 67 -1.78 4.30 17.09
CA LYS A 67 -2.00 4.22 18.54
C LYS A 67 -1.39 5.39 19.30
N LEU A 68 -0.23 5.89 18.87
CA LEU A 68 0.49 6.97 19.53
C LEU A 68 0.34 8.32 18.81
N ASP A 69 -0.30 8.35 17.63
CA ASP A 69 -0.45 9.54 16.77
C ASP A 69 0.91 10.22 16.50
N ARG A 70 1.96 9.42 16.34
CA ARG A 70 3.33 9.88 16.13
C ARG A 70 3.89 9.27 14.85
N LEU A 71 4.46 10.12 13.99
CA LEU A 71 5.27 9.67 12.86
C LEU A 71 6.60 9.09 13.41
N PRO A 72 6.94 7.83 13.07
CA PRO A 72 8.22 7.26 13.48
C PRO A 72 9.35 8.02 12.78
N MET A 73 10.50 8.15 13.44
CA MET A 73 11.66 8.78 12.83
C MET A 73 12.32 7.78 11.88
N ALA A 74 12.92 8.28 10.80
CA ALA A 74 13.67 7.43 9.89
C ALA A 74 14.75 6.65 10.65
N GLY A 75 14.83 5.34 10.42
CA GLY A 75 15.73 4.42 11.13
C GLY A 75 15.31 4.00 12.55
N ASP A 76 14.14 4.40 13.07
CA ASP A 76 13.65 4.04 14.42
C ASP A 76 12.92 2.68 14.46
N CYS A 77 13.54 1.65 13.89
CA CYS A 77 12.92 0.32 13.85
C CYS A 77 13.74 -0.78 14.56
N ASN A 78 14.83 -0.42 15.25
CA ASN A 78 15.51 -1.34 16.16
C ASN A 78 14.53 -1.87 17.22
N VAL A 79 14.29 -3.18 17.18
CA VAL A 79 13.58 -3.97 18.19
C VAL A 79 14.43 -5.21 18.41
N ASP A 80 14.88 -5.45 19.64
CA ASP A 80 15.55 -6.69 20.04
C ASP A 80 16.63 -7.20 19.05
N ASP A 81 17.58 -6.32 18.67
CA ASP A 81 18.74 -6.64 17.80
C ASP A 81 18.39 -6.86 16.31
N ILE A 82 17.19 -6.46 15.88
CA ILE A 82 16.75 -6.51 14.48
C ILE A 82 17.23 -5.27 13.70
N ASP A 83 18.12 -5.49 12.72
CA ASP A 83 18.55 -4.46 11.76
C ASP A 83 17.47 -4.24 10.70
N CYS A 84 16.79 -3.11 10.82
CA CYS A 84 15.91 -2.61 9.79
C CYS A 84 16.15 -1.12 9.58
N ASP A 85 15.77 -0.66 8.39
CA ASP A 85 15.68 0.76 8.06
C ASP A 85 14.22 1.10 7.78
N LEU A 86 13.74 2.20 8.32
CA LEU A 86 12.35 2.63 8.18
C LEU A 86 12.34 4.03 7.59
N ASP A 87 11.55 4.23 6.55
CA ASP A 87 11.28 5.54 5.96
C ASP A 87 9.78 5.80 5.89
N VAL A 88 9.37 7.04 6.12
CA VAL A 88 7.98 7.47 6.07
C VAL A 88 7.87 8.73 5.24
N ASP A 89 7.29 8.59 4.05
CA ASP A 89 7.11 9.68 3.11
C ASP A 89 5.64 10.06 2.96
N SER A 90 5.31 11.31 3.31
CA SER A 90 3.97 11.89 3.12
C SER A 90 3.73 12.45 1.72
N GLU A 91 4.74 12.46 0.85
CA GLU A 91 4.68 12.99 -0.52
C GLU A 91 4.84 11.91 -1.60
N ALA A 92 5.06 10.65 -1.21
CA ALA A 92 5.25 9.54 -2.14
C ALA A 92 3.99 9.17 -2.94
N VAL A 93 2.81 9.18 -2.31
CA VAL A 93 1.59 8.66 -2.92
C VAL A 93 0.93 9.71 -3.81
N LYS A 94 1.17 9.64 -5.13
CA LYS A 94 0.60 10.56 -6.14
C LYS A 94 -0.61 10.02 -6.91
N GLU A 95 -0.82 8.71 -6.82
CA GLU A 95 -1.86 7.99 -7.53
C GLU A 95 -2.48 6.96 -6.60
N LEU A 96 -3.81 6.97 -6.47
CA LEU A 96 -4.55 5.98 -5.71
C LEU A 96 -5.23 5.03 -6.68
N LYS A 97 -4.87 3.74 -6.63
CA LYS A 97 -5.47 2.67 -7.45
C LYS A 97 -6.22 1.70 -6.57
N LEU A 98 -7.48 1.44 -6.88
CA LEU A 98 -8.29 0.43 -6.22
C LEU A 98 -9.38 -0.09 -7.14
N ASP A 99 -9.88 -1.28 -6.85
CA ASP A 99 -11.18 -1.71 -7.34
C ASP A 99 -12.24 -1.24 -6.36
N LEU A 100 -13.28 -0.56 -6.85
CA LEU A 100 -14.37 -0.05 -6.02
C LEU A 100 -15.66 -0.84 -6.32
N PRO A 101 -16.04 -1.82 -5.47
CA PRO A 101 -17.24 -2.62 -5.67
C PRO A 101 -18.51 -1.78 -5.71
N THR A 102 -19.55 -2.34 -6.33
CA THR A 102 -20.85 -1.67 -6.46
C THR A 102 -21.39 -1.22 -5.09
N ASN A 103 -21.84 0.04 -5.00
CA ASN A 103 -22.33 0.71 -3.80
C ASN A 103 -21.31 0.87 -2.66
N GLN A 104 -20.04 0.52 -2.87
CA GLN A 104 -18.98 0.83 -1.93
C GLN A 104 -18.42 2.23 -2.16
N THR A 105 -17.81 2.75 -1.10
CA THR A 105 -17.37 4.13 -1.02
C THR A 105 -15.94 4.17 -0.51
N VAL A 106 -15.10 4.97 -1.17
CA VAL A 106 -13.77 5.34 -0.70
C VAL A 106 -13.74 6.83 -0.38
N GLN A 107 -12.99 7.20 0.66
CA GLN A 107 -12.85 8.59 1.10
C GLN A 107 -11.36 8.92 1.23
N PHE A 108 -11.00 10.11 0.78
CA PHE A 108 -9.66 10.67 0.94
C PHE A 108 -9.74 12.17 1.21
N ASP A 109 -8.76 12.66 1.96
CA ASP A 109 -8.66 14.05 2.36
C ASP A 109 -7.59 14.75 1.53
N LEU A 110 -7.93 15.90 0.97
CA LEU A 110 -7.03 16.75 0.20
C LEU A 110 -6.27 17.74 1.09
N PHE A 111 -6.22 17.48 2.39
CA PHE A 111 -5.54 18.30 3.37
C PHE A 111 -4.99 17.42 4.49
N THR A 112 -3.96 17.88 5.18
CA THR A 112 -3.43 17.21 6.37
C THR A 112 -4.16 17.77 7.59
N PRO A 113 -4.91 16.97 8.36
CA PRO A 113 -5.72 17.48 9.48
C PRO A 113 -4.93 18.26 10.55
N GLU A 114 -3.66 17.94 10.76
CA GLU A 114 -2.77 18.65 11.70
C GLU A 114 -2.24 19.99 11.17
N LYS A 115 -2.17 20.15 9.84
CA LYS A 115 -1.63 21.32 9.15
C LYS A 115 -2.71 21.97 8.28
N ASN A 116 -3.92 22.04 8.80
CA ASN A 116 -5.10 22.65 8.17
C ASN A 116 -4.99 24.15 7.82
N THR A 117 -3.91 24.81 8.24
CA THR A 117 -3.56 26.18 7.87
C THR A 117 -2.75 26.24 6.58
N GLN A 118 -2.20 25.11 6.14
CA GLN A 118 -1.46 25.00 4.87
C GLN A 118 -2.45 24.75 3.74
N THR A 119 -2.28 25.50 2.65
CA THR A 119 -3.07 25.30 1.44
C THR A 119 -2.67 23.99 0.78
N SER A 120 -3.67 23.22 0.34
CA SER A 120 -3.45 21.94 -0.33
C SER A 120 -2.74 22.10 -1.68
N GLN A 121 -2.87 23.28 -2.30
CA GLN A 121 -2.39 23.58 -3.65
C GLN A 121 -2.89 22.54 -4.68
N ILE A 122 -4.07 21.98 -4.44
CA ILE A 122 -4.77 21.08 -5.34
C ILE A 122 -5.94 21.85 -5.94
N GLU A 123 -6.06 21.84 -7.27
CA GLU A 123 -7.14 22.54 -7.99
C GLU A 123 -8.01 21.57 -8.78
N SER A 124 -7.50 20.40 -9.14
CA SER A 124 -8.33 19.39 -9.80
C SER A 124 -8.05 17.95 -9.35
N VAL A 125 -9.10 17.15 -9.42
CA VAL A 125 -9.08 15.70 -9.19
C VAL A 125 -9.51 14.99 -10.47
N TYR A 126 -8.66 14.07 -10.90
CA TYR A 126 -8.89 13.24 -12.06
C TYR A 126 -9.23 11.82 -11.63
N PHE A 127 -10.26 11.26 -12.24
CA PHE A 127 -10.73 9.89 -12.04
C PHE A 127 -10.67 9.16 -13.37
N ASP A 128 -10.16 7.93 -13.36
CA ASP A 128 -10.14 7.02 -14.51
C ASP A 128 -10.51 5.63 -14.03
N TRP A 129 -11.45 4.95 -14.70
CA TRP A 129 -11.91 3.63 -14.27
C TRP A 129 -12.35 2.76 -15.44
N GLN A 130 -12.49 1.47 -15.17
CA GLN A 130 -13.04 0.48 -16.08
C GLN A 130 -14.41 0.00 -15.58
N GLY A 131 -15.26 -0.42 -16.51
CA GLY A 131 -16.63 -0.89 -16.24
C GLY A 131 -17.65 -0.27 -17.19
N SER A 132 -18.35 -1.09 -17.98
CA SER A 132 -19.19 -0.61 -19.08
C SER A 132 -20.44 0.17 -18.64
N THR A 133 -20.93 -0.08 -17.42
CA THR A 133 -22.16 0.54 -16.88
C THR A 133 -21.92 1.29 -15.57
N THR A 134 -20.66 1.48 -15.19
CA THR A 134 -20.31 2.01 -13.87
C THR A 134 -20.42 3.53 -13.86
N TRP A 135 -21.15 4.05 -12.88
CA TRP A 135 -21.21 5.47 -12.59
C TRP A 135 -20.45 5.77 -11.30
N LEU A 136 -19.83 6.93 -11.21
CA LEU A 136 -19.21 7.41 -9.98
C LEU A 136 -20.04 8.56 -9.42
N GLU A 137 -20.51 8.41 -8.18
CA GLU A 137 -20.97 9.54 -7.36
C GLU A 137 -19.77 10.09 -6.59
N VAL A 138 -19.40 11.33 -6.88
CA VAL A 138 -18.33 12.04 -6.18
C VAL A 138 -18.97 13.09 -5.28
N SER A 139 -18.81 12.92 -3.98
CA SER A 139 -19.21 13.89 -2.97
C SER A 139 -18.01 14.67 -2.48
N ILE A 140 -18.09 16.00 -2.52
CA ILE A 140 -17.04 16.91 -2.07
C ILE A 140 -17.58 17.73 -0.91
N ILE A 141 -16.81 17.74 0.18
CA ILE A 141 -17.13 18.49 1.39
C ILE A 141 -16.00 19.47 1.62
N LYS A 142 -16.32 20.77 1.62
CA LYS A 142 -15.37 21.81 1.99
C LYS A 142 -15.30 21.92 3.50
N TRP A 143 -14.11 21.77 4.04
CA TRP A 143 -13.81 21.99 5.44
C TRP A 143 -13.37 23.45 5.67
N PRO A 144 -13.80 24.09 6.76
CA PRO A 144 -13.35 25.43 7.09
C PRO A 144 -11.84 25.48 7.32
N ASN A 145 -11.21 26.55 6.83
CA ASN A 145 -9.78 26.80 7.01
C ASN A 145 -9.49 27.17 8.49
N ASN A 146 -8.30 26.85 8.99
CA ASN A 146 -7.84 27.14 10.38
C ASN A 146 -8.57 26.37 11.51
N PHE A 147 -9.27 25.27 11.21
CA PHE A 147 -10.00 24.52 12.23
C PHE A 147 -9.19 23.41 12.90
N VAL A 148 -8.52 23.68 14.02
CA VAL A 148 -7.84 22.62 14.78
C VAL A 148 -8.92 21.70 15.35
N PHE A 149 -9.09 20.53 14.74
CA PHE A 149 -10.04 19.54 15.21
C PHE A 149 -9.62 19.10 16.62
N LYS A 150 -10.35 19.55 17.65
CA LYS A 150 -10.20 19.07 19.03
C LYS A 150 -11.42 18.22 19.40
N TRP A 151 -11.38 16.91 19.13
CA TRP A 151 -12.35 16.00 19.75
C TRP A 151 -12.21 16.12 21.28
N PRO A 152 -13.30 16.23 22.06
CA PRO A 152 -14.72 16.12 21.68
C PRO A 152 -15.47 17.46 21.54
N VAL A 153 -14.79 18.60 21.53
CA VAL A 153 -15.43 19.92 21.60
C VAL A 153 -15.72 20.42 20.19
N LEU A 154 -16.93 20.18 19.71
CA LEU A 154 -17.48 20.99 18.61
C LEU A 154 -17.62 22.43 19.13
N PRO A 155 -17.12 23.45 18.41
CA PRO A 155 -17.41 24.84 18.78
C PRO A 155 -18.91 25.05 18.85
N LEU A 156 -19.39 25.72 19.90
CA LEU A 156 -20.82 25.97 20.14
C LEU A 156 -21.52 26.77 19.03
N ASP A 157 -20.75 27.35 18.10
CA ASP A 157 -21.22 28.33 17.11
C ASP A 157 -21.30 27.74 15.69
N TRP A 158 -21.14 26.42 15.53
CA TRP A 158 -21.26 25.76 14.22
C TRP A 158 -22.72 25.51 13.87
N GLU A 159 -23.20 26.17 12.82
CA GLU A 159 -24.42 25.77 12.13
C GLU A 159 -24.06 24.68 11.10
N LEU A 160 -24.84 23.59 11.07
CA LEU A 160 -24.65 22.48 10.11
C LEU A 160 -24.67 22.94 8.63
N GLU A 161 -25.21 24.14 8.38
CA GLU A 161 -25.29 24.78 7.07
C GLU A 161 -23.91 25.15 6.48
N ASP A 162 -22.87 25.24 7.32
CA ASP A 162 -21.50 25.58 6.88
C ASP A 162 -20.77 24.40 6.20
N LEU A 163 -21.27 23.17 6.31
CA LEU A 163 -20.72 21.97 5.67
C LEU A 163 -21.49 21.64 4.38
N ALA A 164 -21.45 22.54 3.41
CA ALA A 164 -22.08 22.31 2.11
C ALA A 164 -21.45 21.08 1.41
N VAL A 165 -22.24 20.01 1.28
CA VAL A 165 -21.87 18.82 0.53
C VAL A 165 -22.29 19.01 -0.93
N GLN A 166 -21.34 18.91 -1.85
CA GLN A 166 -21.62 18.91 -3.27
C GLN A 166 -21.50 17.52 -3.86
N LYS A 167 -22.49 17.12 -4.65
CA LYS A 167 -22.52 15.81 -5.29
C LYS A 167 -22.47 15.95 -6.79
N PHE A 168 -21.57 15.19 -7.40
CA PHE A 168 -21.40 15.09 -8.84
C PHE A 168 -21.61 13.64 -9.26
N LEU A 169 -22.31 13.45 -10.37
CA LEU A 169 -22.50 12.13 -10.97
C LEU A 169 -21.73 12.09 -12.28
N TYR A 170 -20.82 11.14 -12.38
CA TYR A 170 -20.04 10.89 -13.58
C TYR A 170 -20.43 9.54 -14.16
N SER A 171 -20.93 9.54 -15.38
CA SER A 171 -21.17 8.33 -16.15
C SER A 171 -19.91 7.95 -16.92
N GLY A 172 -19.61 6.65 -16.99
CA GLY A 172 -18.61 6.15 -17.91
C GLY A 172 -19.01 6.37 -19.37
N GLY A 173 -18.08 6.87 -20.19
CA GLY A 173 -18.22 6.99 -21.65
C GLY A 173 -17.25 6.05 -22.36
N GLN A 174 -17.69 5.42 -23.45
CA GLN A 174 -16.80 4.67 -24.34
C GLN A 174 -15.88 5.65 -25.09
N PRO A 175 -14.57 5.38 -25.29
CA PRO A 175 -13.85 4.12 -25.02
C PRO A 175 -13.13 4.05 -23.67
N SER A 176 -13.14 5.11 -22.86
CA SER A 176 -12.48 5.17 -21.54
C SER A 176 -13.32 5.99 -20.58
N ASN A 177 -13.62 5.44 -19.40
CA ASN A 177 -14.39 6.17 -18.41
C ASN A 177 -13.43 7.05 -17.61
N SER A 178 -13.41 8.35 -17.93
CA SER A 178 -12.70 9.33 -17.15
C SER A 178 -13.58 10.50 -16.77
N ALA A 179 -13.27 11.10 -15.63
CA ALA A 179 -13.97 12.24 -15.11
C ALA A 179 -12.98 13.21 -14.47
N LEU A 180 -13.34 14.47 -14.52
CA LEU A 180 -12.55 15.56 -13.98
C LEU A 180 -13.44 16.39 -13.07
N ASN A 181 -12.90 16.76 -11.92
CA ASN A 181 -13.53 17.69 -11.01
C ASN A 181 -12.61 18.88 -10.75
N ASN A 182 -13.04 20.08 -11.18
CA ASN A 182 -12.39 21.37 -10.92
C ASN A 182 -13.16 22.20 -9.88
N TYR A 183 -14.03 21.58 -9.08
CA TYR A 183 -14.76 22.31 -8.03
C TYR A 183 -13.85 22.67 -6.85
N ILE A 184 -12.71 22.00 -6.76
CA ILE A 184 -11.74 22.15 -5.68
C ILE A 184 -10.90 23.41 -5.93
N SER A 185 -10.61 24.15 -4.87
CA SER A 185 -9.76 25.34 -4.93
C SER A 185 -8.45 25.12 -4.18
N SER A 186 -7.34 25.64 -4.69
CA SER A 186 -6.01 25.51 -4.05
C SER A 186 -5.95 26.01 -2.60
N SER A 187 -6.82 26.94 -2.22
CA SER A 187 -6.90 27.55 -0.89
C SER A 187 -7.83 26.85 0.11
N GLY A 188 -8.54 25.78 -0.30
CA GLY A 188 -9.53 25.13 0.55
C GLY A 188 -9.08 23.75 1.05
N ASN A 189 -9.57 23.39 2.22
CA ASN A 189 -9.49 22.02 2.74
C ASN A 189 -10.69 21.23 2.21
N TYR A 190 -10.46 20.17 1.46
CA TYR A 190 -11.54 19.38 0.87
C TYR A 190 -11.42 17.92 1.27
N ARG A 191 -12.57 17.31 1.58
CA ARG A 191 -12.74 15.87 1.73
C ARG A 191 -13.53 15.38 0.52
N VAL A 192 -12.98 14.38 -0.16
CA VAL A 192 -13.60 13.80 -1.34
C VAL A 192 -13.99 12.36 -1.05
N ARG A 193 -15.19 12.01 -1.46
CA ARG A 193 -15.77 10.69 -1.33
C ARG A 193 -16.23 10.22 -2.70
N VAL A 194 -15.86 9.00 -3.07
CA VAL A 194 -16.22 8.40 -4.35
C VAL A 194 -16.99 7.13 -4.08
N LYS A 195 -18.17 6.99 -4.68
CA LYS A 195 -19.02 5.82 -4.59
C LYS A 195 -19.26 5.26 -5.98
N ALA A 196 -19.02 3.96 -6.16
CA ALA A 196 -19.40 3.27 -7.40
C ALA A 196 -20.90 2.96 -7.37
N LEU A 197 -21.61 3.34 -8.43
CA LEU A 197 -23.03 3.09 -8.63
C LEU A 197 -23.24 2.11 -9.78
N TYR A 198 -24.29 1.30 -9.65
CA TYR A 198 -24.80 0.31 -10.62
C TYR A 198 -23.89 -0.89 -10.92
N SER A 199 -22.58 -0.71 -11.00
CA SER A 199 -21.58 -1.78 -11.16
C SER A 199 -20.25 -1.42 -10.49
N THR A 200 -19.31 -2.36 -10.45
CA THR A 200 -17.96 -2.15 -9.89
C THR A 200 -17.15 -1.20 -10.77
N ALA A 201 -16.40 -0.28 -10.15
CA ALA A 201 -15.39 0.52 -10.86
C ALA A 201 -14.05 -0.22 -10.75
N ASP A 202 -13.73 -0.99 -11.79
CA ASP A 202 -12.49 -1.75 -11.85
C ASP A 202 -11.33 -0.82 -12.15
N ASN A 203 -10.17 -1.06 -11.53
CA ASN A 203 -8.95 -0.28 -11.71
C ASN A 203 -9.16 1.25 -11.60
N LEU A 204 -10.00 1.68 -10.65
CA LEU A 204 -10.24 3.09 -10.37
C LEU A 204 -8.93 3.75 -9.95
N THR A 205 -8.51 4.70 -10.77
CA THR A 205 -7.30 5.50 -10.62
C THR A 205 -7.70 6.93 -10.28
N ILE A 206 -7.16 7.46 -9.19
CA ILE A 206 -7.41 8.83 -8.74
C ILE A 206 -6.09 9.59 -8.70
N LYS A 207 -6.06 10.77 -9.32
CA LYS A 207 -4.88 11.66 -9.39
C LYS A 207 -5.24 13.07 -8.99
N LEU A 208 -4.30 13.74 -8.33
CA LEU A 208 -4.41 15.12 -7.87
C LEU A 208 -3.48 16.01 -8.68
N TYR A 209 -3.94 17.21 -9.02
CA TYR A 209 -3.20 18.15 -9.84
C TYR A 209 -3.20 19.55 -9.25
N SER A 210 -2.09 20.26 -9.47
CA SER A 210 -1.88 21.61 -8.95
C SER A 210 -2.66 22.70 -9.67
N LEU A 211 -3.16 22.41 -10.88
CA LEU A 211 -3.94 23.34 -11.70
C LEU A 211 -5.24 22.68 -12.16
N ASP A 212 -6.17 23.50 -12.63
CA ASP A 212 -7.41 23.04 -13.25
C ASP A 212 -7.19 22.08 -14.42
N ASN A 213 -8.20 21.27 -14.72
CA ASN A 213 -8.23 20.38 -15.89
C ASN A 213 -7.13 19.32 -15.93
N ALA A 214 -6.78 18.76 -14.78
CA ALA A 214 -5.72 17.76 -14.65
C ALA A 214 -4.39 18.23 -15.25
N SER A 215 -4.12 19.54 -15.15
CA SER A 215 -2.91 20.17 -15.68
C SER A 215 -1.93 20.52 -14.57
N GLY A 216 -0.69 20.87 -14.94
CA GLY A 216 0.36 21.20 -13.98
C GLY A 216 1.02 19.98 -13.34
N GLN A 217 1.50 20.13 -12.11
CA GLN A 217 2.25 19.09 -11.40
C GLN A 217 1.30 18.13 -10.68
N SER A 218 1.59 16.83 -10.77
CA SER A 218 0.90 15.82 -9.97
C SER A 218 1.23 16.02 -8.48
N LYS A 219 0.20 16.07 -7.65
CA LYS A 219 0.29 16.28 -6.21
C LYS A 219 0.10 14.95 -5.47
N ALA A 220 0.79 14.82 -4.35
CA ALA A 220 0.61 13.70 -3.45
C ALA A 220 -0.70 13.87 -2.66
N PHE A 221 -1.25 12.75 -2.19
CA PHE A 221 -2.41 12.74 -1.29
C PHE A 221 -1.97 13.20 0.12
N PRO A 222 -2.37 14.39 0.60
CA PRO A 222 -1.79 14.98 1.83
C PRO A 222 -2.10 14.23 3.13
N ASN A 223 -3.10 13.34 3.10
CA ASN A 223 -3.50 12.51 4.23
C ASN A 223 -3.11 11.03 4.05
N THR A 224 -2.22 10.72 3.11
CA THR A 224 -1.70 9.37 2.89
C THR A 224 -0.21 9.34 3.21
N LEU A 225 0.22 8.32 3.93
CA LEU A 225 1.61 8.06 4.26
C LEU A 225 2.05 6.80 3.51
N SER A 226 3.23 6.85 2.91
CA SER A 226 3.93 5.67 2.42
C SER A 226 4.99 5.28 3.45
N ILE A 227 4.88 4.07 3.98
CA ILE A 227 5.78 3.53 4.98
C ILE A 227 6.61 2.46 4.29
N GLU A 228 7.92 2.67 4.22
CA GLU A 228 8.88 1.72 3.70
C GLU A 228 9.70 1.13 4.83
N ALA A 229 9.81 -0.19 4.91
CA ALA A 229 10.75 -0.86 5.79
C ALA A 229 11.68 -1.79 5.01
N LEU A 230 12.97 -1.70 5.28
CA LEU A 230 14.02 -2.54 4.74
C LEU A 230 14.59 -3.40 5.87
N GLY A 231 14.21 -4.68 5.92
CA GLY A 231 14.81 -5.64 6.83
C GLY A 231 16.09 -6.23 6.25
N LYS A 232 17.13 -6.38 7.07
CA LYS A 232 18.44 -6.93 6.67
C LYS A 232 18.78 -8.13 7.55
N GLN A 233 19.33 -9.18 6.94
CA GLN A 233 19.91 -10.32 7.64
C GLN A 233 21.04 -10.94 6.81
N GLY A 234 22.29 -10.79 7.28
CA GLY A 234 23.46 -11.29 6.56
C GLY A 234 23.61 -10.66 5.17
N GLN A 235 23.50 -11.47 4.11
CA GLN A 235 23.56 -10.99 2.72
C GLN A 235 22.19 -10.75 2.09
N ALA A 236 21.10 -11.04 2.81
CA ALA A 236 19.74 -10.85 2.31
C ALA A 236 19.15 -9.54 2.81
N SER A 237 18.40 -8.86 1.95
CA SER A 237 17.60 -7.70 2.29
C SER A 237 16.22 -7.80 1.65
N HIS A 238 15.19 -7.40 2.39
CA HIS A 238 13.81 -7.37 1.93
C HIS A 238 13.20 -6.01 2.23
N ARG A 239 12.59 -5.42 1.20
CA ARG A 239 11.87 -4.15 1.29
C ARG A 239 10.38 -4.42 1.24
N LEU A 240 9.64 -3.83 2.15
CA LEU A 240 8.20 -3.80 2.18
C LEU A 240 7.73 -2.36 2.19
N MET A 241 6.63 -2.08 1.49
CA MET A 241 6.05 -0.75 1.37
C MET A 241 4.55 -0.84 1.61
N VAL A 242 4.03 0.04 2.46
CA VAL A 242 2.61 0.11 2.81
C VAL A 242 2.15 1.55 2.71
N ASP A 243 1.14 1.77 1.87
CA ASP A 243 0.45 3.05 1.78
C ASP A 243 -0.80 3.02 2.67
N MET A 244 -0.94 3.98 3.58
CA MET A 244 -2.09 4.07 4.45
C MET A 244 -2.56 5.52 4.65
N PRO A 245 -3.87 5.74 4.86
CA PRO A 245 -4.33 7.05 5.30
C PRO A 245 -3.84 7.32 6.73
N ARG A 246 -3.35 8.53 6.99
CA ARG A 246 -2.83 8.94 8.31
C ARG A 246 -3.91 8.85 9.38
N TYR A 247 -5.11 9.31 9.06
CA TYR A 247 -6.29 9.17 9.90
C TYR A 247 -7.27 8.20 9.28
N SER A 248 -7.84 7.31 10.09
CA SER A 248 -8.92 6.44 9.62
C SER A 248 -10.05 7.32 9.08
N PRO A 249 -10.58 7.02 7.87
CA PRO A 249 -11.78 7.68 7.41
C PRO A 249 -12.87 7.51 8.46
N THR A 250 -13.61 8.59 8.74
CA THR A 250 -14.77 8.57 9.62
C THR A 250 -15.84 7.69 8.96
N LEU A 251 -15.90 6.43 9.40
CA LEU A 251 -16.86 5.44 8.91
C LEU A 251 -18.29 5.99 8.98
N GLY A 252 -18.93 6.14 7.83
CA GLY A 252 -20.39 6.10 7.62
C GLY A 252 -21.31 7.03 8.41
N LEU A 253 -20.81 7.80 9.38
CA LEU A 253 -21.65 8.63 10.24
C LEU A 253 -22.38 9.71 9.43
N PHE A 254 -21.79 10.11 8.30
CA PHE A 254 -22.36 11.04 7.34
C PHE A 254 -23.08 10.35 6.16
N ASP A 255 -23.20 9.02 6.14
CA ASP A 255 -23.98 8.28 5.13
C ASP A 255 -25.46 8.14 5.50
N TYR A 256 -25.82 8.48 6.74
CA TYR A 256 -27.20 8.49 7.20
C TYR A 256 -27.73 9.92 7.20
N VAL A 257 -28.75 10.16 6.38
CA VAL A 257 -29.64 11.31 6.58
C VAL A 257 -30.58 10.92 7.70
N LEU A 258 -30.41 11.51 8.89
CA LEU A 258 -31.43 11.44 9.93
C LEU A 258 -32.61 12.32 9.49
N PHE A 259 -33.63 11.71 8.91
CA PHE A 259 -34.90 12.36 8.70
C PHE A 259 -35.60 12.49 10.06
N SER A 260 -35.69 13.71 10.57
CA SER A 260 -36.58 14.02 11.69
C SER A 260 -37.88 14.59 11.14
N GLU A 261 -39.00 13.93 11.42
CA GLU A 261 -40.35 14.42 11.05
C GLU A 261 -40.77 15.67 11.85
N SER A 262 -39.96 16.09 12.83
CA SER A 262 -40.18 17.29 13.64
C SER A 262 -38.90 18.08 13.87
N VAL A 263 -39.02 19.38 14.16
CA VAL A 263 -37.89 20.24 14.53
C VAL A 263 -37.19 19.64 15.75
N ILE A 264 -35.90 19.33 15.63
CA ILE A 264 -35.06 18.92 16.76
C ILE A 264 -34.99 20.14 17.70
N LYS A 265 -35.75 20.12 18.79
CA LYS A 265 -35.69 21.16 19.81
C LYS A 265 -34.39 21.00 20.60
N LYS A 266 -33.61 22.09 20.68
CA LYS A 266 -32.38 22.21 21.48
C LYS A 266 -32.59 21.78 22.92
#